data_AF-A0A9P6DG10-F1
#
_entry.id   AF-A0A9P6DG10-F1
#
_cell.length_a   1.000
_cell.length_b   1.000
_cell.length_c   1.000
_cell.angle_alpha   90.00
_cell.angle_beta   90.00
_cell.angle_gamma   90.00
#
_symmetry.space_group_name_H-M   'P 1'
#
loop_
_entity.id
_entity.type
_entity.pdbx_description
1 polymer ?
#
loop_
_entity_poly.entity_id
_entity_poly.type
_entity_poly.pdbx_seq_one_letter_code
_entity_poly.pdbx_strand_id
1 'polypeptide(L)'
;MYTTQILSALFIIIPLFTISGVHAAGGFAATCSGYFVRDNHFLQANCGDGVGGFKDSTLDLNNCIGNFGGNLVCARNGGYAGSCSGCGIRTGAFMTCRCSGTPQGSAIVADLNECVANIGGNLACAV
;
A
#
# COMPACT_ATOMS: atom_id res chain seq x y z
N MET A 1 -51.22 -24.74 -44.55
CA MET A 1 -49.76 -24.87 -44.32
C MET A 1 -49.35 -23.75 -43.37
N TYR A 2 -49.23 -24.03 -42.07
CA TYR A 2 -48.69 -23.09 -41.08
C TYR A 2 -47.52 -23.80 -40.42
N THR A 3 -46.30 -23.35 -40.70
CA THR A 3 -45.08 -23.84 -40.05
C THR A 3 -44.64 -22.84 -39.00
N THR A 4 -44.24 -23.38 -37.86
CA THR A 4 -43.99 -22.70 -36.58
C THR A 4 -42.69 -21.88 -36.58
N GLN A 5 -42.71 -20.74 -35.89
CA GLN A 5 -41.52 -19.92 -35.65
C GLN A 5 -40.65 -20.52 -34.55
N ILE A 6 -39.33 -20.65 -34.81
CA ILE A 6 -38.35 -21.10 -33.83
C ILE A 6 -37.56 -19.87 -33.37
N LEU A 7 -37.75 -19.44 -32.12
CA LEU A 7 -36.94 -18.40 -31.48
C LEU A 7 -35.55 -18.96 -31.19
N SER A 8 -34.53 -18.50 -31.92
CA SER A 8 -33.12 -18.77 -31.59
C SER A 8 -32.61 -17.74 -30.58
N ALA A 9 -32.50 -18.14 -29.32
CA ALA A 9 -31.79 -17.36 -28.30
C ALA A 9 -30.27 -17.52 -28.51
N LEU A 10 -29.60 -16.51 -29.05
CA LEU A 10 -28.14 -16.45 -29.04
C LEU A 10 -27.66 -16.09 -27.62
N PHE A 11 -27.06 -17.05 -26.94
CA PHE A 11 -26.31 -16.84 -25.70
C PHE A 11 -25.04 -16.04 -25.99
N ILE A 12 -25.02 -14.77 -25.59
CA ILE A 12 -23.82 -13.93 -25.61
C ILE A 12 -22.94 -14.37 -24.43
N ILE A 13 -21.86 -15.10 -24.72
CA ILE A 13 -20.85 -15.45 -23.73
C ILE A 13 -19.96 -14.22 -23.56
N ILE A 14 -20.17 -13.45 -22.50
CA ILE A 14 -19.29 -12.32 -22.14
C ILE A 14 -18.06 -12.91 -21.44
N PRO A 15 -16.84 -12.82 -22.01
CA PRO A 15 -15.65 -13.21 -21.27
C PRO A 15 -15.41 -12.21 -20.14
N LEU A 16 -15.53 -12.67 -18.89
CA LEU A 16 -14.99 -11.93 -17.75
C LEU A 16 -13.46 -11.96 -17.84
N PHE A 17 -12.88 -10.96 -18.50
CA PHE A 17 -11.48 -10.61 -18.28
C PHE A 17 -11.39 -10.01 -16.88
N THR A 18 -10.99 -10.83 -15.91
CA THR A 18 -10.55 -10.32 -14.61
C THR A 18 -9.20 -9.66 -14.83
N ILE A 19 -9.22 -8.35 -15.13
CA ILE A 19 -8.05 -7.51 -14.95
C ILE A 19 -7.70 -7.54 -13.46
N SER A 20 -6.75 -8.39 -13.10
CA SER A 20 -6.03 -8.24 -11.84
C SER A 20 -5.29 -6.92 -11.98
N GLY A 21 -5.87 -5.85 -11.44
CA GLY A 21 -5.22 -4.56 -11.38
C GLY A 21 -3.88 -4.76 -10.69
N VAL A 22 -2.79 -4.60 -11.44
CA VAL A 22 -1.51 -4.28 -10.83
C VAL A 22 -1.76 -3.01 -10.04
N HIS A 23 -1.90 -3.12 -8.72
CA HIS A 23 -1.81 -1.95 -7.87
C HIS A 23 -0.46 -1.33 -8.21
N ALA A 24 -0.48 -0.15 -8.82
CA ALA A 24 0.73 0.63 -8.99
C ALA A 24 1.27 0.85 -7.58
N ALA A 25 2.37 0.17 -7.24
CA ALA A 25 3.08 0.39 -5.98
C ALA A 25 3.28 1.90 -5.83
N GLY A 26 2.91 2.46 -4.68
CA GLY A 26 2.94 3.91 -4.45
C GLY A 26 4.31 4.54 -4.73
N GLY A 27 5.41 3.82 -4.48
CA GLY A 27 6.74 4.15 -4.99
C GLY A 27 7.31 5.47 -4.48
N PHE A 28 6.89 5.96 -3.30
CA PHE A 28 7.29 7.29 -2.81
C PHE A 28 8.82 7.50 -2.77
N ALA A 29 9.59 6.46 -2.44
CA ALA A 29 11.04 6.57 -2.26
C ALA A 29 11.79 6.95 -3.56
N ALA A 30 11.16 6.80 -4.73
CA ALA A 30 11.75 7.24 -5.99
C ALA A 30 11.89 8.78 -6.10
N THR A 31 11.05 9.53 -5.38
CA THR A 31 11.01 11.00 -5.45
C THR A 31 11.08 11.67 -4.08
N CYS A 32 11.26 10.88 -3.01
CA CYS A 32 11.44 11.38 -1.65
C CYS A 32 12.81 11.02 -1.11
N SER A 33 13.34 11.85 -0.22
CA SER A 33 14.63 11.68 0.41
C SER A 33 14.56 11.94 1.92
N GLY A 34 15.59 11.50 2.64
CA GLY A 34 15.72 11.73 4.09
C GLY A 34 14.58 11.13 4.91
N TYR A 35 13.91 10.10 4.39
CA TYR A 35 12.69 9.60 4.99
C TYR A 35 12.95 8.64 6.17
N PHE A 36 12.14 8.76 7.22
CA PHE A 36 12.27 7.95 8.44
C PHE A 36 10.92 7.78 9.14
N VAL A 37 10.82 6.74 9.97
CA VAL A 37 9.65 6.49 10.83
C VAL A 37 9.91 7.07 12.20
N ARG A 38 8.99 7.93 12.64
CA ARG A 38 8.99 8.62 13.93
C ARG A 38 7.78 8.17 14.75
N ASP A 39 7.94 8.08 16.06
CA ASP A 39 6.91 7.63 17.00
C ASP A 39 6.23 6.32 16.57
N ASN A 40 6.99 5.37 16.00
CA ASN A 40 6.54 4.05 15.54
C ASN A 40 5.60 4.04 14.31
N HIS A 41 4.98 5.17 13.92
CA HIS A 41 3.96 5.18 12.87
C HIS A 41 3.91 6.43 11.97
N PHE A 42 4.63 7.51 12.27
CA PHE A 42 4.68 8.66 11.36
C PHE A 42 5.85 8.55 10.40
N LEU A 43 5.57 8.40 9.10
CA LEU A 43 6.56 8.53 8.05
C LEU A 43 6.78 10.02 7.75
N GLN A 44 7.99 10.50 7.97
CA GLN A 44 8.44 11.82 7.52
C GLN A 44 9.34 11.66 6.30
N ALA A 45 9.25 12.60 5.35
CA ALA A 45 10.11 12.64 4.18
C ALA A 45 10.16 14.05 3.58
N ASN A 46 11.22 14.35 2.83
CA ASN A 46 11.27 15.48 1.93
C ASN A 46 11.04 15.00 0.50
N CYS A 47 9.91 15.38 -0.10
CA CYS A 47 9.38 14.80 -1.32
C CYS A 47 9.32 15.80 -2.48
N GLY A 48 9.72 15.37 -3.66
CA GLY A 48 9.63 16.18 -4.88
C GLY A 48 8.20 16.56 -5.20
N ASP A 49 7.97 17.82 -5.58
CA ASP A 49 6.64 18.36 -5.88
C ASP A 49 6.18 18.16 -7.33
N GLY A 50 7.07 17.64 -8.19
CA GLY A 50 6.81 17.40 -9.61
C GLY A 50 7.08 18.60 -10.52
N VAL A 51 7.48 19.75 -9.98
CA VAL A 51 7.84 20.96 -10.73
C VAL A 51 9.27 21.45 -10.46
N GLY A 52 10.09 20.58 -9.85
CA GLY A 52 11.51 20.82 -9.57
C GLY A 52 11.79 21.28 -8.13
N GLY A 53 10.76 21.45 -7.30
CA GLY A 53 10.89 21.74 -5.88
C GLY A 53 10.66 20.51 -5.00
N PHE A 54 10.76 20.73 -3.68
CA PHE A 54 10.59 19.70 -2.66
C PHE A 54 9.76 20.24 -1.49
N LYS A 55 9.04 19.34 -0.82
CA LYS A 55 8.19 19.65 0.32
C LYS A 55 8.42 18.64 1.43
N ASP A 56 8.49 19.12 2.66
CA ASP A 56 8.42 18.24 3.82
C ASP A 56 7.00 17.72 3.99
N SER A 57 6.88 16.40 4.10
CA SER A 57 5.60 15.72 4.22
C SER A 57 5.65 14.72 5.37
N THR A 58 4.53 14.60 6.07
CA THR A 58 4.31 13.59 7.10
C THR A 58 3.06 12.79 6.80
N LEU A 59 3.13 11.48 6.96
CA LEU A 59 2.01 10.55 6.80
C LEU A 59 1.91 9.65 8.01
N ASP A 60 0.70 9.49 8.55
CA ASP A 60 0.43 8.44 9.54
C ASP A 60 0.25 7.10 8.83
N LEU A 61 1.20 6.19 9.02
CA LEU A 61 1.21 4.86 8.43
C LEU A 61 0.09 3.97 8.96
N ASN A 62 -0.53 4.29 10.10
CA ASN A 62 -1.75 3.59 10.55
C ASN A 62 -2.89 3.71 9.54
N ASN A 63 -2.89 4.76 8.71
CA ASN A 63 -3.88 4.94 7.66
C ASN A 63 -3.64 4.03 6.45
N CYS A 64 -2.44 3.47 6.31
CA CYS A 64 -2.03 2.76 5.09
C CYS A 64 -1.62 1.31 5.33
N ILE A 65 -1.31 0.91 6.58
CA ILE A 65 -0.74 -0.39 6.91
C ILE A 65 -1.50 -1.04 8.06
N GLY A 66 -1.81 -2.32 7.92
CA GLY A 66 -2.39 -3.17 8.97
C GLY A 66 -1.51 -4.37 9.29
N ASN A 67 -1.72 -4.97 10.46
CA ASN A 67 -1.09 -6.23 10.86
C ASN A 67 -2.10 -7.38 10.77
N PHE A 68 -1.85 -8.35 9.89
CA PHE A 68 -2.68 -9.54 9.70
C PHE A 68 -1.89 -10.78 10.10
N GLY A 69 -2.07 -11.22 11.35
CA GLY A 69 -1.44 -12.43 11.85
C GLY A 69 0.09 -12.38 11.90
N GLY A 70 0.67 -11.21 12.15
CA GLY A 70 2.11 -11.04 12.10
C GLY A 70 2.66 -10.81 10.69
N ASN A 71 1.84 -10.28 9.78
CA ASN A 71 2.28 -9.79 8.47
C ASN A 71 1.79 -8.35 8.30
N LEU A 72 2.68 -7.45 7.92
CA LEU A 72 2.33 -6.08 7.58
C LEU A 72 1.87 -6.04 6.14
N VAL A 73 0.66 -5.57 5.90
CA VAL A 73 0.07 -5.46 4.56
C VAL A 73 -0.49 -4.06 4.36
N CYS A 74 -0.55 -3.63 3.11
CA CYS A 74 -1.18 -2.38 2.77
C CYS A 74 -2.70 -2.49 3.01
N ALA A 75 -3.22 -1.68 3.93
CA ALA A 75 -4.61 -1.71 4.34
C ALA A 75 -5.06 -0.31 4.78
N ARG A 76 -6.15 0.16 4.17
CA ARG A 76 -6.75 1.45 4.51
C ARG A 76 -7.22 1.44 5.98
N ASN A 77 -6.74 2.39 6.77
CA ASN A 77 -6.97 2.46 8.22
C ASN A 77 -6.58 1.17 8.97
N GLY A 78 -5.49 0.51 8.55
CA GLY A 78 -5.08 -0.78 9.09
C GLY A 78 -4.58 -0.74 10.54
N GLY A 79 -4.11 0.41 11.04
CA GLY A 79 -3.80 0.60 12.46
C GLY A 79 -2.69 -0.30 13.03
N TYR A 80 -1.71 -0.70 12.23
CA TYR A 80 -0.71 -1.71 12.65
C TYR A 80 0.02 -1.35 13.95
N ALA A 81 0.24 -0.07 14.24
CA ALA A 81 0.99 0.37 15.42
C ALA A 81 0.33 -0.04 16.75
N GLY A 82 -0.97 -0.35 16.76
CA GLY A 82 -1.65 -0.90 17.94
C GLY A 82 -1.21 -2.31 18.33
N SER A 83 -0.56 -3.03 17.42
CA SER A 83 -0.09 -4.41 17.63
C SER A 83 1.39 -4.61 17.30
N CYS A 84 2.10 -3.52 16.98
CA CYS A 84 3.48 -3.52 16.50
C CYS A 84 4.31 -2.45 17.20
N SER A 85 5.58 -2.74 17.46
CA SER A 85 6.51 -1.86 18.17
C SER A 85 7.93 -1.91 17.61
N GLY A 86 8.73 -0.88 17.90
CA GLY A 86 10.12 -0.77 17.45
C GLY A 86 10.25 -0.59 15.94
N CYS A 87 9.22 -0.05 15.30
CA CYS A 87 9.15 0.10 13.86
C CYS A 87 10.11 1.17 13.34
N GLY A 88 10.86 0.82 12.31
CA GLY A 88 11.71 1.78 11.62
C GLY A 88 12.31 1.25 10.34
N ILE A 89 12.71 2.17 9.47
CA ILE A 89 13.38 1.86 8.21
C ILE A 89 14.80 1.39 8.50
N ARG A 90 15.26 0.37 7.77
CA ARG A 90 16.61 -0.21 7.92
C ARG A 90 17.43 -0.13 6.65
N THR A 91 16.83 -0.43 5.51
CA THR A 91 17.48 -0.37 4.20
C THR A 91 16.47 0.04 3.15
N GLY A 92 16.86 0.91 2.21
CA GLY A 92 15.95 1.41 1.18
C GLY A 92 14.65 1.98 1.79
N ALA A 93 13.50 1.48 1.36
CA ALA A 93 12.18 1.79 1.92
C ALA A 93 11.61 0.66 2.80
N PHE A 94 12.44 -0.32 3.17
CA PHE A 94 12.02 -1.46 3.97
C PHE A 94 11.98 -1.10 5.45
N MET A 95 10.78 -1.19 6.02
CA MET A 95 10.51 -1.00 7.44
C MET A 95 10.52 -2.34 8.16
N THR A 96 11.22 -2.41 9.28
CA THR A 96 11.19 -3.55 10.20
C THR A 96 10.40 -3.23 11.46
N CYS A 97 9.54 -4.14 11.90
CA CYS A 97 8.74 -4.04 13.12
C CYS A 97 8.75 -5.34 13.92
N ARG A 98 8.46 -5.27 15.23
CA ARG A 98 8.06 -6.44 16.03
C ARG A 98 6.56 -6.39 16.27
N CYS A 99 5.83 -7.43 15.90
CA CYS A 99 4.37 -7.43 16.00
C CYS A 99 3.83 -8.66 16.71
N SER A 100 2.69 -8.48 17.38
CA SER A 100 1.89 -9.59 17.90
C SER A 100 1.48 -10.54 16.78
N GLY A 101 1.46 -11.84 17.08
CA GLY A 101 1.16 -12.90 16.11
C GLY A 101 2.38 -13.47 15.38
N THR A 102 3.57 -12.92 15.62
CA THR A 102 4.84 -13.48 15.10
C THR A 102 5.54 -14.37 16.13
N PRO A 103 6.37 -15.35 15.69
CA PRO A 103 7.30 -16.03 16.58
C PRO A 103 8.18 -15.03 17.35
N GLN A 104 8.54 -15.36 18.59
CA GLN A 104 9.38 -14.47 19.40
C GLN A 104 10.70 -14.14 18.68
N GLY A 105 10.96 -12.84 18.52
CA GLY A 105 12.18 -12.34 17.87
C GLY A 105 12.06 -12.12 16.35
N SER A 106 10.97 -12.54 15.71
CA SER A 106 10.76 -12.29 14.28
C SER A 106 10.45 -10.80 14.02
N ALA A 107 11.24 -10.18 13.14
CA ALA A 107 10.94 -8.87 12.59
C ALA A 107 10.17 -9.06 11.28
N ILE A 108 9.09 -8.31 11.09
CA ILE A 108 8.37 -8.27 9.81
C ILE A 108 8.94 -7.14 8.99
N VAL A 109 9.19 -7.44 7.71
CA VAL A 109 9.61 -6.45 6.71
C VAL A 109 8.39 -6.02 5.92
N ALA A 110 8.13 -4.71 5.88
CA ALA A 110 7.19 -4.11 4.94
C ALA A 110 7.98 -3.25 3.95
N ASP A 111 7.75 -3.42 2.65
CA ASP A 111 8.21 -2.43 1.66
C ASP A 111 7.22 -1.26 1.66
N LEU A 112 7.66 -0.11 2.17
CA LEU A 112 6.79 1.07 2.22
C LEU A 112 6.45 1.60 0.81
N ASN A 113 7.23 1.26 -0.22
CA ASN A 113 6.87 1.61 -1.60
C ASN A 113 5.61 0.90 -2.09
N GLU A 114 5.23 -0.24 -1.50
CA GLU A 114 3.98 -0.91 -1.88
C GLU A 114 2.76 -0.12 -1.37
N CYS A 115 2.87 0.50 -0.19
CA CYS A 115 1.71 1.08 0.50
C CYS A 115 1.67 2.62 0.50
N VAL A 116 2.76 3.28 0.11
CA VAL A 116 2.90 4.75 0.21
C VAL A 116 3.34 5.35 -1.12
N ALA A 117 2.65 6.42 -1.52
CA ALA A 117 2.92 7.22 -2.71
C ALA A 117 3.35 8.65 -2.35
N ASN A 118 4.03 9.30 -3.29
CA ASN A 118 4.21 10.75 -3.29
C ASN A 118 3.31 11.38 -4.35
N ILE A 119 2.41 12.27 -3.93
CA ILE A 119 1.48 13.00 -4.80
C ILE A 119 1.78 14.50 -4.69
N GLY A 120 2.57 15.03 -5.62
CA GLY A 120 2.91 16.46 -5.68
C GLY A 120 3.60 16.97 -4.41
N GLY A 121 4.52 16.17 -3.87
CA GLY A 121 5.26 16.49 -2.65
C GLY A 121 4.52 16.14 -1.36
N ASN A 122 3.37 15.47 -1.43
CA ASN A 122 2.62 15.03 -0.26
C ASN A 122 2.57 13.50 -0.23
N LEU A 123 3.03 12.91 0.87
CA LEU A 123 2.91 11.48 1.13
C LEU A 123 1.43 11.10 1.29
N ALA A 124 1.03 10.01 0.65
CA ALA A 124 -0.32 9.47 0.71
C ALA A 124 -0.31 7.94 0.72
N CYS A 125 -1.39 7.32 1.19
CA CYS A 125 -1.55 5.87 1.04
C CYS A 125 -1.80 5.50 -0.44
N ALA A 126 -1.27 4.36 -0.87
CA ALA A 126 -1.43 3.81 -2.22
C ALA A 126 -2.45 2.65 -2.29
N VAL A 127 -3.41 2.63 -1.35
CA VAL A 127 -4.42 1.56 -1.16
C VAL A 127 -5.85 2.05 -1.32
#